data_AF-A0A6I5ENJ6-F1
#
_entry.id   AF-A0A6I5ENJ6-F1
#
_cell.length_a   1.000
_cell.length_b   1.000
_cell.length_c   1.000
_cell.angle_alpha   90.00
_cell.angle_beta   90.00
_cell.angle_gamma   90.00
#
_symmetry.space_group_name_H-M   'P 1'
#
loop_
_entity.id
_entity.type
_entity.pdbx_description
1 polymer ?
#
loop_
_entity_poly.entity_id
_entity_poly.type
_entity_poly.pdbx_seq_one_letter_code
_entity_poly.pdbx_strand_id
1 'polypeptide(L)'
;MTIRETNRAGVIPLRPLPAPPGPAPSREPLWRDLVGEVLRRERRSQGRTLKDVAAAARISTPYLSEVERGRKEASSEVLAAAAQALGLTLADLLALARGELVSLSAARPRSIGHHGRPGRPAGPGAGPRAMGTVRPAA
;
A
#
# COMPACT_ATOMS: atom_id res chain seq x y z
N MET A 1 -12.20 23.15 -59.62
CA MET A 1 -10.73 23.28 -59.50
C MET A 1 -10.42 23.80 -58.11
N THR A 2 -9.56 23.10 -57.35
CA THR A 2 -8.72 23.59 -56.23
C THR A 2 -9.44 24.07 -54.96
N ILE A 3 -9.55 23.28 -53.88
CA ILE A 3 -8.53 22.97 -52.84
C ILE A 3 -7.93 24.23 -52.19
N ARG A 4 -8.29 24.48 -50.92
CA ARG A 4 -7.37 24.78 -49.80
C ARG A 4 -8.14 24.85 -48.48
N GLU A 5 -8.22 23.72 -47.81
CA GLU A 5 -8.64 23.60 -46.42
C GLU A 5 -7.41 23.87 -45.53
N THR A 6 -7.43 24.99 -44.82
CA THR A 6 -6.29 25.44 -44.01
C THR A 6 -6.21 24.60 -42.73
N ASN A 7 -5.20 23.71 -42.73
CA ASN A 7 -4.59 22.99 -41.62
C ASN A 7 -4.79 23.65 -40.23
N ARG A 8 -5.66 23.06 -39.41
CA ARG A 8 -5.70 23.24 -37.95
C ARG A 8 -5.08 22.03 -37.26
N ALA A 9 -3.76 21.89 -37.36
CA ALA A 9 -3.03 20.93 -36.55
C ALA A 9 -3.16 21.33 -35.07
N GLY A 10 -3.94 20.57 -34.32
CA GLY A 10 -4.01 20.68 -32.86
C GLY A 10 -2.66 20.31 -32.25
N VAL A 11 -2.06 21.25 -31.52
CA VAL A 11 -0.83 21.00 -30.78
C VAL A 11 -1.18 20.12 -29.57
N ILE A 12 -0.76 18.85 -29.60
CA ILE A 12 -0.87 17.96 -28.44
C ILE A 12 0.29 18.30 -27.49
N PRO A 13 0.04 18.78 -26.27
CA PRO A 13 1.10 19.04 -25.31
C PRO A 13 1.78 17.71 -24.93
N LEU A 14 3.09 17.60 -25.20
CA LEU A 14 3.93 16.44 -24.83
C LEU A 14 4.21 16.34 -23.31
N ARG A 15 3.66 17.27 -22.52
CA ARG A 15 3.75 17.26 -21.06
C ARG A 15 2.38 16.88 -20.49
N PRO A 16 2.27 15.74 -19.79
CA PRO A 16 1.07 15.42 -19.04
C PRO A 16 0.76 16.58 -18.09
N LEU A 17 -0.49 17.07 -18.10
CA LEU A 17 -0.94 17.96 -17.02
C LEU A 17 -0.74 17.22 -15.69
N PRO A 18 -0.30 17.90 -14.62
CA PRO A 18 -0.25 17.29 -13.30
C PRO A 18 -1.67 16.81 -12.99
N ALA A 19 -1.83 15.49 -12.89
CA ALA A 19 -3.10 14.90 -12.51
C ALA A 19 -3.51 15.51 -11.17
N PRO A 20 -4.80 15.84 -10.95
CA PRO A 20 -5.27 16.15 -9.60
C PRO A 20 -4.79 15.04 -8.68
N PRO A 21 -4.36 15.32 -7.43
CA PRO A 21 -3.89 14.28 -6.53
C PRO A 21 -5.01 13.26 -6.39
N GLY A 22 -4.89 12.15 -7.13
CA GLY A 22 -5.73 11.00 -6.94
C GLY A 22 -5.56 10.55 -5.50
N PRO A 23 -6.55 9.87 -4.91
CA PRO A 23 -6.38 9.31 -3.57
C PRO A 23 -5.05 8.56 -3.54
N ALA A 24 -4.17 8.94 -2.61
CA ALA A 24 -2.88 8.29 -2.45
C ALA A 24 -3.09 6.78 -2.41
N PRO A 25 -2.22 5.97 -3.03
CA PRO A 25 -2.36 4.52 -2.99
C PRO A 25 -2.45 4.10 -1.53
N SER A 26 -3.61 3.56 -1.15
CA SER A 26 -3.99 3.28 0.24
C SER A 26 -3.11 2.17 0.81
N ARG A 27 -1.88 2.47 1.22
CA ARG A 27 -0.88 1.48 1.64
C ARG A 27 -1.48 0.44 2.59
N GLU A 28 -1.09 -0.83 2.41
CA GLU A 28 -1.52 -1.93 3.28
C GLU A 28 -1.34 -1.52 4.76
N PRO A 29 -2.36 -1.68 5.61
CA PRO A 29 -2.28 -1.27 7.01
C PRO A 29 -1.18 -2.03 7.74
N LEU A 30 -0.48 -1.35 8.66
CA LEU A 30 0.56 -1.98 9.45
C LEU A 30 -0.07 -2.80 10.59
N TRP A 31 0.58 -3.89 10.94
CA TRP A 31 0.16 -4.77 12.03
C TRP A 31 -0.03 -4.03 13.36
N ARG A 32 0.93 -3.16 13.73
CA ARG A 32 0.86 -2.36 14.96
C ARG A 32 -0.35 -1.43 15.03
N ASP A 33 -0.81 -0.91 13.89
CA ASP A 33 -1.95 0.00 13.83
C ASP A 33 -3.24 -0.78 14.07
N LEU A 34 -3.37 -1.96 13.43
CA LEU A 34 -4.52 -2.85 13.59
C LEU A 34 -4.66 -3.35 15.03
N VAL A 35 -3.57 -3.87 15.60
CA VAL A 35 -3.56 -4.38 16.97
C VAL A 35 -3.79 -3.25 17.97
N GLY A 36 -3.15 -2.10 17.76
CA GLY A 36 -3.32 -0.91 18.59
C GLY A 36 -4.79 -0.46 18.65
N GLU A 37 -5.47 -0.38 17.49
CA GLU A 37 -6.87 0.01 17.44
C GLU A 37 -7.78 -1.04 18.08
N VAL A 38 -7.53 -2.34 17.89
CA VAL A 38 -8.29 -3.40 18.58
C VAL A 38 -8.16 -3.25 20.09
N LEU A 39 -6.94 -3.15 20.63
CA LEU A 39 -6.73 -2.95 22.07
C LEU A 39 -7.44 -1.70 22.59
N ARG A 40 -7.35 -0.59 21.85
CA ARG A 40 -8.03 0.67 22.17
C ARG A 40 -9.54 0.53 22.17
N ARG A 41 -10.11 -0.17 21.19
CA ARG A 41 -11.55 -0.39 21.08
C ARG A 41 -12.05 -1.26 22.23
N GLU A 42 -11.39 -2.39 22.50
CA GLU A 42 -11.78 -3.31 23.59
C GLU A 42 -11.63 -2.65 24.96
N ARG A 43 -10.59 -1.84 25.17
CA ARG A 43 -10.48 -1.04 26.41
C ARG A 43 -11.65 -0.06 26.55
N ARG A 44 -12.00 0.65 25.47
CA ARG A 44 -13.08 1.64 25.48
C ARG A 44 -14.45 1.01 25.65
N SER A 45 -14.71 -0.15 25.05
CA SER A 45 -15.98 -0.88 25.20
C SER A 45 -16.19 -1.33 26.65
N GLN A 46 -15.12 -1.63 27.38
CA GLN A 46 -15.14 -1.93 28.81
C GLN A 46 -15.21 -0.69 29.72
N GLY A 47 -15.16 0.53 29.16
CA GLY A 47 -15.13 1.77 29.95
C GLY A 47 -13.86 1.96 30.80
N ARG A 48 -12.78 1.23 30.52
CA ARG A 48 -11.56 1.23 31.33
C ARG A 48 -10.57 2.32 30.91
N THR A 49 -9.85 2.87 31.88
CA THR A 49 -8.83 3.89 31.59
C THR A 49 -7.53 3.23 31.11
N LEU A 50 -6.68 4.01 30.42
CA LEU A 50 -5.32 3.58 30.06
C LEU A 50 -4.52 3.16 31.31
N LYS A 51 -4.71 3.86 32.44
CA LYS A 51 -4.01 3.59 33.70
C LYS A 51 -4.36 2.19 34.22
N ASP A 52 -5.64 1.83 34.20
CA ASP A 52 -6.13 0.54 34.74
C ASP A 52 -5.58 -0.64 33.93
N VAL A 53 -5.61 -0.54 32.60
CA VAL A 53 -5.13 -1.61 31.71
C VAL A 53 -3.61 -1.69 31.73
N ALA A 54 -2.90 -0.56 31.72
CA ALA A 54 -1.44 -0.55 31.80
C ALA A 54 -0.93 -1.16 33.11
N ALA A 55 -1.59 -0.86 34.23
CA ALA A 55 -1.26 -1.46 35.53
C ALA A 55 -1.47 -2.99 35.51
N ALA A 56 -2.61 -3.47 35.01
CA ALA A 56 -2.89 -4.91 34.90
C ALA A 56 -1.92 -5.63 33.95
N ALA A 57 -1.52 -4.98 32.85
CA ALA A 57 -0.54 -5.51 31.90
C ALA A 57 0.93 -5.34 32.37
N ARG A 58 1.18 -4.71 33.53
CA ARG A 58 2.51 -4.39 34.07
C ARG A 58 3.40 -3.60 33.11
N ILE A 59 2.82 -2.63 32.40
CA ILE A 59 3.52 -1.69 31.52
C ILE A 59 3.20 -0.25 31.89
N SER A 60 3.97 0.71 31.36
CA SER A 60 3.69 2.12 31.63
C SER A 60 2.47 2.62 30.83
N THR A 61 1.71 3.55 31.42
CA THR A 61 0.57 4.20 30.75
C THR A 61 0.97 4.92 29.46
N PRO A 62 2.10 5.66 29.40
CA PRO A 62 2.58 6.26 28.14
C PRO A 62 2.86 5.20 27.08
N TYR A 63 3.46 4.07 27.46
CA TYR A 63 3.78 2.99 26.52
C TYR A 63 2.52 2.35 25.94
N LEU A 64 1.52 2.00 26.77
CA LEU A 64 0.24 1.50 26.28
C LEU A 64 -0.43 2.50 25.32
N SER A 65 -0.34 3.80 25.62
CA SER A 65 -0.88 4.84 24.76
C SER A 65 -0.17 4.88 23.40
N GLU A 66 1.16 4.73 23.34
CA GLU A 66 1.90 4.64 22.09
C GLU A 66 1.53 3.38 21.28
N VAL A 67 1.31 2.25 21.95
CA VAL A 67 0.88 0.99 21.32
C VAL A 67 -0.52 1.13 20.73
N GLU A 68 -1.50 1.65 21.50
CA GLU A 68 -2.87 1.87 21.02
C GLU A 68 -2.95 2.82 19.81
N ARG A 69 -1.94 3.65 19.61
CA ARG A 69 -1.85 4.60 18.50
C ARG A 69 -0.97 4.10 17.36
N GLY A 70 -0.50 2.85 17.40
CA GLY A 70 0.34 2.26 16.37
C GLY A 70 1.72 2.92 16.24
N ARG A 71 2.20 3.61 17.29
CA ARG A 71 3.51 4.30 17.26
C ARG A 71 4.67 3.42 17.72
N LYS A 72 4.38 2.28 18.33
CA LYS A 72 5.38 1.30 18.82
C LYS A 72 5.06 -0.10 18.33
N GLU A 73 6.10 -0.83 17.98
CA GLU A 73 6.07 -2.27 17.82
C GLU A 73 6.12 -2.89 19.22
N ALA A 74 5.00 -3.44 19.68
CA ALA A 74 4.94 -4.17 20.94
C ALA A 74 5.50 -5.58 20.75
N SER A 75 6.24 -6.08 21.74
CA SER A 75 6.66 -7.49 21.71
C SER A 75 5.46 -8.42 21.88
N SER A 76 5.61 -9.69 21.50
CA SER A 76 4.57 -10.70 21.66
C SER A 76 4.13 -10.86 23.11
N GLU A 77 5.05 -10.75 24.08
CA GLU A 77 4.77 -10.80 25.51
C GLU A 77 3.93 -9.60 25.97
N VAL A 78 4.23 -8.40 25.49
CA VAL A 78 3.46 -7.19 25.80
C VAL A 78 2.04 -7.30 25.23
N LEU A 79 1.91 -7.78 23.99
CA LEU A 79 0.60 -7.98 23.36
C LEU A 79 -0.23 -9.02 24.12
N ALA A 80 0.38 -10.14 24.52
CA ALA A 80 -0.28 -11.14 25.34
C ALA A 80 -0.71 -10.58 26.70
N ALA A 81 0.15 -9.79 27.36
CA ALA A 81 -0.18 -9.17 28.66
C ALA A 81 -1.32 -8.13 28.53
N ALA A 82 -1.32 -7.31 27.48
CA ALA A 82 -2.37 -6.33 27.23
C ALA A 82 -3.72 -7.00 26.89
N ALA A 83 -3.70 -8.06 26.08
CA ALA A 83 -4.89 -8.86 25.79
C ALA A 83 -5.47 -9.49 27.07
N GLN A 84 -4.62 -10.14 27.87
CA GLN A 84 -5.03 -10.75 29.15
C GLN A 84 -5.57 -9.70 30.12
N ALA A 85 -4.95 -8.52 30.17
CA ALA A 85 -5.43 -7.41 30.99
C ALA A 85 -6.85 -6.96 30.59
N LEU A 86 -7.26 -7.19 29.34
CA LEU A 86 -8.60 -6.93 28.82
C LEU A 86 -9.52 -8.16 28.87
N GLY A 87 -9.10 -9.27 29.47
CA GLY A 87 -9.89 -10.50 29.54
C GLY A 87 -9.94 -11.28 28.23
N LEU A 88 -8.98 -11.04 27.32
CA LEU A 88 -8.87 -11.70 26.04
C LEU A 88 -7.68 -12.65 26.02
N THR A 89 -7.79 -13.72 25.22
CA THR A 89 -6.62 -14.51 24.84
C THR A 89 -5.86 -13.82 23.69
N LEU A 90 -4.62 -14.23 23.46
CA LEU A 90 -3.88 -13.76 22.28
C LEU A 90 -4.58 -14.19 20.97
N ALA A 91 -5.22 -15.37 20.96
CA ALA A 91 -5.97 -15.84 19.79
C ALA A 91 -7.18 -14.94 19.47
N ASP A 92 -7.89 -14.44 20.49
CA ASP A 92 -8.99 -13.49 20.31
C ASP A 92 -8.50 -12.17 19.72
N LEU A 93 -7.38 -11.64 20.23
CA LEU A 93 -6.76 -10.43 19.70
C LEU A 93 -6.40 -10.59 18.21
N LEU A 94 -5.79 -11.73 17.83
CA LEU A 94 -5.46 -12.03 16.45
C LEU A 94 -6.72 -12.17 15.56
N ALA A 95 -7.78 -12.80 16.08
CA ALA A 95 -9.03 -12.96 15.34
C ALA A 95 -9.71 -11.61 15.08
N LEU A 96 -9.73 -10.71 16.07
CA LEU A 96 -10.25 -9.36 15.94
C LEU A 96 -9.42 -8.53 14.95
N ALA A 97 -8.09 -8.56 15.07
CA ALA A 97 -7.21 -7.84 14.16
C ALA A 97 -7.32 -8.35 12.71
N ARG A 98 -7.46 -9.67 12.52
CA ARG A 98 -7.76 -10.26 11.21
C ARG A 98 -9.11 -9.74 10.66
N GLY A 99 -10.13 -9.66 11.49
CA GLY A 99 -11.45 -9.11 11.11
C GLY A 99 -11.34 -7.67 10.59
N GLU A 100 -10.56 -6.83 11.27
CA GLU A 100 -10.28 -5.46 10.82
C GLU A 100 -9.53 -5.42 9.50
N LEU A 101 -8.49 -6.24 9.35
CA LEU A 101 -7.72 -6.32 8.11
C LEU A 101 -8.59 -6.74 6.91
N VAL A 102 -9.45 -7.75 7.10
CA VAL A 102 -10.39 -8.20 6.06
C VAL A 102 -11.38 -7.09 5.71
N SER A 103 -11.90 -6.37 6.70
CA SER A 103 -12.85 -5.28 6.49
C SER A 103 -12.21 -4.13 5.70
N LEU A 104 -11.00 -3.73 6.07
CA LEU A 104 -10.24 -2.67 5.39
C LEU A 104 -9.84 -3.08 3.96
N SER A 105 -9.43 -4.33 3.76
CA SER A 105 -9.06 -4.83 2.42
C SER A 105 -10.28 -4.99 1.50
N ALA A 106 -11.46 -5.36 2.03
CA ALA A 106 -12.69 -5.44 1.27
C ALA A 106 -13.24 -4.07 0.86
N ALA A 107 -13.10 -3.05 1.73
CA ALA A 107 -13.48 -1.67 1.44
C ALA A 107 -12.55 -1.00 0.40
N ARG A 108 -11.38 -1.58 0.15
CA ARG A 108 -10.43 -1.08 -0.84
C ARG A 108 -10.85 -1.56 -2.24
N PRO A 109 -11.20 -0.67 -3.19
CA PRO A 109 -11.31 -1.08 -4.57
C PRO A 109 -9.98 -1.71 -4.96
N ARG A 110 -9.99 -2.95 -5.46
CA ARG A 110 -8.79 -3.66 -5.90
C ARG A 110 -8.13 -2.84 -7.01
N SER A 111 -7.24 -1.92 -6.62
CA SER A 111 -6.31 -1.30 -7.54
C SER A 111 -5.33 -2.38 -7.95
N ILE A 112 -5.71 -3.19 -8.93
CA ILE A 112 -4.79 -4.02 -9.68
C ILE A 112 -3.86 -3.03 -10.40
N GLY A 113 -2.75 -2.71 -9.75
CA GLY A 113 -1.84 -1.64 -10.14
C GLY A 113 -0.40 -2.09 -10.04
N HIS A 114 0.07 -2.77 -11.10
CA HIS A 114 1.44 -2.76 -11.61
C HIS A 114 2.56 -3.31 -10.70
N HIS A 115 2.65 -4.63 -10.60
CA HIS A 115 3.93 -5.32 -10.44
C HIS A 115 4.17 -6.23 -11.65
N GLY A 116 5.19 -5.89 -12.44
CA GLY A 116 5.73 -6.75 -13.49
C GLY A 116 5.77 -6.09 -14.87
N ARG A 117 6.95 -5.62 -15.27
CA ARG A 117 7.30 -5.44 -16.69
C ARG A 117 7.05 -6.77 -17.43
N PRO A 118 6.28 -6.82 -18.53
CA PRO A 118 6.45 -7.85 -19.53
C PRO A 118 7.42 -7.36 -20.61
N GLY A 119 8.33 -8.25 -21.00
CA GLY A 119 9.42 -7.98 -21.93
C GLY A 119 8.97 -7.57 -23.34
N ARG A 120 9.93 -6.93 -24.00
CA ARG A 120 10.00 -6.58 -25.43
C ARG A 120 9.66 -7.76 -26.36
N PRO A 121 8.94 -7.52 -27.48
CA PRO A 121 9.15 -8.24 -28.72
C PRO A 121 9.95 -7.41 -29.73
N ALA A 122 10.59 -8.10 -30.66
CA ALA A 122 11.63 -7.59 -31.56
C ALA A 122 11.11 -7.08 -32.92
N GLY A 123 11.84 -6.09 -33.48
CA GLY A 123 12.01 -5.81 -34.93
C GLY A 123 10.97 -4.89 -35.61
N PRO A 124 11.26 -4.30 -36.79
CA PRO A 124 12.40 -4.54 -37.70
C PRO A 124 13.17 -3.27 -38.16
N GLY A 125 14.34 -3.47 -38.79
CA GLY A 125 14.87 -2.54 -39.81
C GLY A 125 16.13 -1.74 -39.48
N ALA A 126 17.25 -2.40 -39.17
CA ALA A 126 18.56 -1.77 -39.33
C ALA A 126 18.93 -1.77 -40.82
N GLY A 127 19.22 -0.58 -41.36
CA GLY A 127 19.57 -0.33 -42.75
C GLY A 127 20.90 -0.95 -43.21
N PRO A 128 21.26 -0.71 -44.49
CA PRO A 128 22.14 -1.57 -45.25
C PRO A 128 23.61 -1.38 -44.84
N ARG A 129 24.33 -2.49 -44.67
CA ARG A 129 25.79 -2.51 -44.63
C ARG A 129 26.33 -3.09 -45.93
N ALA A 130 27.06 -2.26 -46.65
CA ALA A 130 27.85 -2.58 -47.82
C ALA A 130 29.08 -3.44 -47.47
N MET A 131 29.39 -4.42 -48.31
CA MET A 131 30.69 -4.97 -48.74
C MET A 131 30.31 -6.01 -49.81
N GLY A 132 30.62 -5.92 -51.10
CA GLY A 132 31.91 -5.62 -51.73
C GLY A 132 32.55 -6.96 -52.13
N THR A 133 32.56 -7.33 -53.42
CA THR A 133 33.66 -8.02 -54.13
C THR A 133 33.31 -8.41 -55.59
N VAL A 134 34.13 -7.88 -56.52
CA VAL A 134 34.76 -8.52 -57.70
C VAL A 134 33.91 -9.01 -58.91
N ARG A 135 34.16 -8.34 -60.06
CA ARG A 135 34.29 -8.75 -61.50
C ARG A 135 34.15 -10.26 -61.85
N PRO A 136 33.73 -10.67 -63.09
CA PRO A 136 34.41 -10.27 -64.34
C PRO A 136 33.60 -10.24 -65.68
N ALA A 137 34.32 -9.75 -66.71
CA ALA A 137 34.34 -10.10 -68.15
C ALA A 137 33.05 -10.05 -69.00
N ALA A 138 33.01 -9.13 -69.97
CA ALA A 138 33.34 -9.36 -71.39
C ALA A 138 33.57 -8.01 -72.09
#